data_AF-W2S6Q0-F1
#
_entry.id   AF-W2S6Q0-F1
#
_cell.length_a   1.000
_cell.length_b   1.000
_cell.length_c   1.000
_cell.angle_alpha   90.00
_cell.angle_beta   90.00
_cell.angle_gamma   90.00
#
_symmetry.space_group_name_H-M   'P 1'
#
loop_
_entity.id
_entity.type
_entity.pdbx_description
1 polymer ?
#
loop_
_entity_poly.entity_id
_entity_poly.type
_entity_poly.pdbx_seq_one_letter_code
_entity_poly.pdbx_strand_id
1 'polypeptide(L)'
;MAPFNAAETVELLHSLAQHLPNEDDDRKKIAEAAFGLARAVQPLYDQVQHLLYSAVVVPVIRAANDLELLRLLTEGPKSTKELVTKTGADEDLLRKALRILRYLAAYHVIEQQDVDGWKASPLTKELAEPDKTLFDWYGDHLENLAFFMGFLPVARSPKARKWIDSDLPDVVASKARGPDDVLFVDIGGNVGNQWFDLQK
;
A
#
# COMPACT_ATOMS: atom_id res chain seq x y z
N MET A 1 -36.50 -0.59 19.99
CA MET A 1 -35.19 0.01 19.65
C MET A 1 -35.39 1.51 19.58
N ALA A 2 -34.51 2.29 20.21
CA ALA A 2 -34.46 3.72 19.95
C ALA A 2 -34.20 3.97 18.45
N PRO A 3 -34.71 5.06 17.86
CA PRO A 3 -34.43 5.39 16.48
C PRO A 3 -32.93 5.59 16.28
N PHE A 4 -32.41 5.11 15.14
CA PHE A 4 -31.01 5.27 14.78
C PHE A 4 -30.67 6.76 14.61
N ASN A 5 -29.70 7.26 15.38
CA ASN A 5 -29.22 8.63 15.31
C ASN A 5 -27.84 8.66 14.62
N ALA A 6 -27.83 9.11 13.37
CA ALA A 6 -26.62 9.15 12.56
C ALA A 6 -25.58 10.14 13.11
N ALA A 7 -26.00 11.31 13.60
CA ALA A 7 -25.09 12.34 14.09
C ALA A 7 -24.33 11.89 15.33
N GLU A 8 -25.05 11.33 16.30
CA GLU A 8 -24.48 10.78 17.53
C GLU A 8 -23.54 9.59 17.24
N THR A 9 -23.89 8.75 16.26
CA THR A 9 -23.03 7.63 15.84
C THR A 9 -21.72 8.14 15.22
N VAL A 10 -21.78 9.19 14.39
CA VAL A 10 -20.58 9.81 13.79
C VAL A 10 -19.70 10.46 14.87
N GLU A 11 -20.29 11.17 15.83
CA GLU A 11 -19.54 11.74 16.95
C GLU A 11 -18.85 10.66 17.79
N LEU A 12 -19.54 9.54 18.06
CA LEU A 12 -18.95 8.40 18.77
C LEU A 12 -17.76 7.81 18.00
N LEU A 13 -17.89 7.63 16.68
CA LEU A 13 -16.81 7.11 15.83
C LEU A 13 -15.59 8.05 15.82
N HIS A 14 -15.81 9.36 15.72
CA HIS A 14 -14.74 10.35 15.82
C HIS A 14 -14.07 10.34 17.19
N SER A 15 -14.84 10.23 18.27
CA SER A 15 -14.32 10.13 19.63
C SER A 15 -13.47 8.86 19.82
N LEU A 16 -13.92 7.71 19.32
CA LEU A 16 -13.17 6.46 19.37
C LEU A 16 -11.82 6.56 18.63
N ALA A 17 -11.79 7.21 17.47
CA ALA A 17 -10.56 7.40 16.70
C ALA A 17 -9.50 8.23 17.45
N GLN A 18 -9.92 9.13 18.34
CA GLN A 18 -9.02 9.95 19.17
C GLN A 18 -8.50 9.22 20.42
N HIS A 19 -9.17 8.15 20.86
CA HIS A 19 -8.90 7.45 22.12
C HIS A 19 -8.59 5.97 21.92
N LEU A 20 -7.91 5.62 20.81
CA LEU A 20 -7.52 4.24 20.53
C LEU A 20 -6.53 3.71 21.59
N PRO A 21 -6.64 2.42 21.98
CA PRO A 21 -5.67 1.80 22.88
C PRO A 21 -4.28 1.75 22.25
N ASN A 22 -3.24 1.75 23.10
CA ASN A 22 -1.85 1.63 22.66
C ASN A 22 -1.42 0.18 22.35
N GLU A 23 -2.17 -0.81 22.85
CA GLU A 23 -1.90 -2.25 22.66
C GLU A 23 -2.26 -2.72 21.24
N ASP A 24 -1.31 -3.31 20.53
CA ASP A 24 -1.46 -3.68 19.10
C ASP A 24 -2.56 -4.70 18.83
N ASP A 25 -2.74 -5.69 19.72
CA ASP A 25 -3.75 -6.73 19.53
C ASP A 25 -5.17 -6.18 19.66
N ASP A 26 -5.39 -5.23 20.57
CA ASP A 26 -6.69 -4.57 20.71
C ASP A 26 -6.94 -3.59 19.55
N ARG A 27 -5.89 -2.91 19.05
CA ARG A 27 -6.01 -2.09 17.83
C ARG A 27 -6.40 -2.93 16.61
N LYS A 28 -5.86 -4.14 16.44
CA LYS A 28 -6.24 -5.05 15.35
C LYS A 28 -7.71 -5.45 15.42
N LYS A 29 -8.20 -5.86 16.59
CA LYS A 29 -9.63 -6.21 16.79
C LYS A 29 -10.55 -5.03 16.47
N ILE A 30 -10.19 -3.83 16.93
CA ILE A 30 -10.94 -2.61 16.64
C ILE A 30 -10.92 -2.31 15.14
N ALA A 31 -9.77 -2.44 14.49
CA ALA A 31 -9.64 -2.24 13.04
C ALA A 31 -10.51 -3.23 12.26
N GLU A 32 -10.50 -4.53 12.60
CA GLU A 32 -11.35 -5.54 11.99
C GLU A 32 -12.85 -5.21 12.13
N ALA A 33 -13.28 -4.78 13.31
CA ALA A 33 -14.66 -4.36 13.56
C ALA A 33 -15.03 -3.09 12.76
N ALA A 34 -14.13 -2.11 12.71
CA ALA A 34 -14.31 -0.88 11.94
C ALA A 34 -14.40 -1.17 10.44
N PHE A 35 -13.56 -2.06 9.90
CA PHE A 35 -13.65 -2.53 8.51
C PHE A 35 -14.96 -3.28 8.24
N GLY A 36 -15.44 -4.08 9.20
CA GLY A 36 -16.75 -4.72 9.14
C GLY A 36 -17.88 -3.68 9.03
N LEU A 37 -17.86 -2.66 9.89
CA LEU A 37 -18.82 -1.57 9.88
C LEU A 37 -18.75 -0.76 8.57
N ALA A 38 -17.55 -0.38 8.12
CA ALA A 38 -17.37 0.36 6.87
C ALA A 38 -17.99 -0.38 5.68
N ARG A 39 -17.77 -1.69 5.56
CA ARG A 39 -18.41 -2.51 4.51
C ARG A 39 -19.93 -2.62 4.66
N ALA A 40 -20.46 -2.57 5.88
CA ALA A 40 -21.90 -2.64 6.11
C ALA A 40 -22.61 -1.31 5.80
N VAL A 41 -21.96 -0.18 6.08
CA VAL A 41 -22.51 1.17 5.86
C VAL A 41 -22.32 1.63 4.42
N GLN A 42 -21.23 1.25 3.78
CA GLN A 42 -20.91 1.70 2.43
C GLN A 42 -21.83 1.02 1.39
N PRO A 43 -22.47 1.78 0.47
CA PRO A 43 -23.22 1.20 -0.64
C PRO A 43 -22.37 0.22 -1.46
N LEU A 44 -22.97 -0.89 -1.91
CA LEU A 44 -22.24 -1.92 -2.67
C LEU A 44 -21.59 -1.37 -3.96
N TYR A 45 -22.26 -0.41 -4.62
CA TYR A 45 -21.72 0.25 -5.80
C TYR A 45 -20.40 0.97 -5.51
N ASP A 46 -20.34 1.70 -4.39
CA ASP A 46 -19.15 2.44 -3.98
C ASP A 46 -18.02 1.48 -3.62
N GLN A 47 -18.32 0.36 -2.93
CA GLN A 47 -17.33 -0.68 -2.64
C GLN A 47 -16.70 -1.26 -3.92
N VAL A 48 -17.52 -1.54 -4.94
CA VAL A 48 -17.04 -2.02 -6.24
C VAL A 48 -16.18 -0.97 -6.93
N GLN A 49 -16.58 0.31 -6.89
CA GLN A 49 -15.78 1.39 -7.46
C GLN A 49 -14.42 1.52 -6.76
N HIS A 50 -14.37 1.50 -5.43
CA HIS A 50 -13.11 1.54 -4.68
C HIS A 50 -12.20 0.37 -5.07
N LEU A 51 -12.73 -0.84 -5.18
CA LEU A 51 -11.96 -2.00 -5.61
C LEU A 51 -11.42 -1.83 -7.03
N LEU A 52 -12.28 -1.46 -7.99
CA LEU A 52 -11.89 -1.29 -9.40
C LEU A 52 -10.85 -0.18 -9.59
N TYR A 53 -10.99 0.93 -8.87
CA TYR A 53 -10.08 2.06 -8.98
C TYR A 53 -8.82 1.90 -8.12
N SER A 54 -8.76 0.96 -7.17
CA SER A 54 -7.60 0.78 -6.29
C SER A 54 -6.29 0.59 -7.04
N ALA A 55 -6.31 -0.02 -8.23
CA ALA A 55 -5.13 -0.20 -9.08
C ALA A 55 -4.48 1.12 -9.52
N VAL A 56 -5.24 2.23 -9.50
CA VAL A 56 -4.77 3.56 -9.92
C VAL A 56 -4.06 4.30 -8.79
N VAL A 57 -4.21 3.89 -7.53
CA VAL A 57 -3.63 4.61 -6.38
C VAL A 57 -2.11 4.66 -6.41
N VAL A 58 -1.45 3.56 -6.76
CA VAL A 58 0.02 3.49 -6.80
C VAL A 58 0.60 4.40 -7.89
N PRO A 59 0.10 4.37 -9.15
CA PRO A 59 0.48 5.37 -10.15
C PRO A 59 0.25 6.82 -9.73
N VAL A 60 -0.84 7.12 -9.02
CA VAL A 60 -1.16 8.48 -8.54
C VAL A 60 -0.19 8.91 -7.44
N ILE A 61 0.15 8.03 -6.50
CA ILE A 61 1.19 8.28 -5.48
C ILE A 61 2.53 8.58 -6.16
N ARG A 62 2.91 7.79 -7.16
CA ARG A 62 4.16 8.02 -7.91
C ARG A 62 4.16 9.38 -8.60
N ALA A 63 3.09 9.71 -9.32
CA ALA A 63 2.96 11.02 -9.97
C ALA A 63 3.00 12.17 -8.96
N ALA A 64 2.41 12.01 -7.77
CA ALA A 64 2.46 13.00 -6.72
C ALA A 64 3.87 13.20 -6.15
N ASN A 65 4.66 12.13 -6.04
CA ASN A 65 6.07 12.20 -5.65
C ASN A 65 6.96 12.83 -6.72
N ASP A 66 6.76 12.46 -8.00
CA ASP A 66 7.49 13.07 -9.12
C ASP A 66 7.21 14.58 -9.23
N LEU A 67 6.05 15.04 -8.75
CA LEU A 67 5.67 16.44 -8.64
C LEU A 67 6.02 17.06 -7.27
N GLU A 68 6.73 16.35 -6.39
CA GLU A 68 7.07 16.77 -5.02
C GLU A 68 5.87 17.15 -4.12
N LEU A 69 4.64 16.78 -4.48
CA LEU A 69 3.43 17.20 -3.75
C LEU A 69 3.40 16.64 -2.33
N LEU A 70 3.76 15.37 -2.14
CA LEU A 70 3.75 14.74 -0.81
C LEU A 70 4.81 15.37 0.10
N ARG A 71 6.04 15.54 -0.41
CA ARG A 71 7.14 16.25 0.29
C ARG A 71 6.75 17.67 0.68
N LEU A 72 6.10 18.41 -0.21
CA LEU A 72 5.63 19.76 0.12
C LEU A 72 4.58 19.73 1.23
N LEU A 73 3.67 18.76 1.24
CA LEU A 73 2.64 18.65 2.30
C LEU A 73 3.21 18.27 3.66
N THR A 74 4.38 17.59 3.74
CA THR A 74 5.03 17.32 5.03
C THR A 74 5.56 18.57 5.72
N GLU A 75 5.80 19.66 4.97
CA GLU A 75 6.18 20.97 5.53
C GLU A 75 5.00 21.71 6.20
N GLY A 76 3.77 21.21 6.05
CA GLY A 76 2.55 21.79 6.61
C GLY A 76 1.42 21.94 5.59
N PRO A 77 0.19 22.28 6.04
CA PRO A 77 -0.98 22.40 5.18
C PRO A 77 -0.78 23.41 4.05
N LYS A 78 -1.28 23.11 2.85
CA LYS A 78 -1.15 23.95 1.65
C LYS A 78 -2.42 23.92 0.82
N SER A 79 -2.66 25.01 0.12
CA SER A 79 -3.65 25.11 -0.94
C SER A 79 -3.16 24.52 -2.26
N THR A 80 -4.06 24.22 -3.20
CA THR A 80 -3.66 23.78 -4.55
C THR A 80 -2.79 24.82 -5.25
N LYS A 81 -3.12 26.11 -5.08
CA LYS A 81 -2.37 27.22 -5.69
C LYS A 81 -0.94 27.32 -5.15
N GLU A 82 -0.75 27.15 -3.84
CA GLU A 82 0.57 27.15 -3.23
C GLU A 82 1.42 25.96 -3.71
N LEU A 83 0.81 24.78 -3.82
CA LEU A 83 1.50 23.58 -4.34
C LEU A 83 1.95 23.80 -5.79
N VAL A 84 1.09 24.29 -6.67
CA VAL A 84 1.44 24.54 -8.08
C VAL A 84 2.55 25.59 -8.22
N THR A 85 2.49 26.64 -7.39
CA THR A 85 3.53 27.70 -7.40
C THR A 85 4.88 27.11 -6.99
N LYS A 86 4.91 26.27 -5.96
CA LYS A 86 6.15 25.66 -5.45
C LYS A 86 6.74 24.61 -6.40
N THR A 87 5.91 23.93 -7.18
CA THR A 87 6.38 22.93 -8.15
C THR A 87 6.81 23.54 -9.48
N GLY A 88 6.62 24.85 -9.66
CA GLY A 88 7.02 25.56 -10.88
C GLY A 88 6.20 25.16 -12.11
N ALA A 89 5.02 24.60 -11.90
CA ALA A 89 4.22 24.01 -12.96
C ALA A 89 3.19 24.97 -13.57
N ASP A 90 2.86 24.75 -14.84
CA ASP A 90 1.90 25.56 -15.62
C ASP A 90 0.44 25.41 -15.09
N GLU A 91 -0.45 26.33 -15.45
CA GLU A 91 -1.87 26.35 -15.06
C GLU A 91 -2.61 25.06 -15.44
N ASP A 92 -2.18 24.39 -16.51
CA ASP A 92 -2.72 23.11 -16.94
C ASP A 92 -2.38 21.98 -15.96
N LEU A 93 -1.28 22.11 -15.20
CA LEU A 93 -0.99 21.21 -14.08
C LEU A 93 -1.89 21.50 -12.89
N LEU A 94 -2.38 22.72 -12.67
CA LEU A 94 -3.28 23.04 -11.54
C LEU A 94 -4.54 22.17 -11.55
N ARG A 95 -5.14 21.97 -12.74
CA ARG A 95 -6.29 21.09 -12.92
C ARG A 95 -5.95 19.62 -12.67
N LYS A 96 -4.73 19.20 -13.03
CA LYS A 96 -4.25 17.81 -12.84
C LYS A 96 -3.90 17.55 -11.37
N ALA A 97 -3.20 18.49 -10.72
CA ALA A 97 -2.84 18.46 -9.32
C ALA A 97 -4.08 18.37 -8.43
N LEU A 98 -5.12 19.16 -8.72
CA LEU A 98 -6.38 19.06 -7.98
C LEU A 98 -7.02 17.66 -8.07
N ARG A 99 -6.97 17.02 -9.25
CA ARG A 99 -7.47 15.64 -9.44
C ARG A 99 -6.62 14.62 -8.67
N ILE A 100 -5.30 14.79 -8.71
CA ILE A 100 -4.35 13.97 -7.94
C ILE A 100 -4.64 14.10 -6.44
N LEU A 101 -4.71 15.32 -5.91
CA LEU A 101 -4.95 15.60 -4.49
C LEU A 101 -6.29 15.05 -4.01
N ARG A 102 -7.37 15.25 -4.78
CA ARG A 102 -8.68 14.65 -4.46
C ARG A 102 -8.64 13.13 -4.44
N TYR A 103 -7.93 12.53 -5.40
CA TYR A 103 -7.78 11.09 -5.45
C TYR A 103 -6.97 10.57 -4.26
N LEU A 104 -5.86 11.22 -3.91
CA LEU A 104 -5.05 10.88 -2.72
C LEU A 104 -5.86 11.02 -1.42
N ALA A 105 -6.69 12.06 -1.31
CA ALA A 105 -7.57 12.27 -0.16
C ALA A 105 -8.61 11.16 -0.02
N ALA A 106 -9.18 10.69 -1.13
CA ALA A 106 -10.14 9.58 -1.15
C ALA A 106 -9.54 8.24 -0.69
N TYR A 107 -8.21 8.08 -0.78
CA TYR A 107 -7.47 6.93 -0.28
C TYR A 107 -6.75 7.20 1.05
N HIS A 108 -7.06 8.32 1.72
CA HIS A 108 -6.45 8.74 2.99
C HIS A 108 -4.92 8.91 2.96
N VAL A 109 -4.35 9.00 1.75
CA VAL A 109 -2.93 9.30 1.57
C VAL A 109 -2.64 10.73 2.01
N ILE A 110 -3.60 11.64 1.88
CA ILE A 110 -3.57 13.00 2.43
C ILE A 110 -4.93 13.32 3.07
N GLU A 111 -5.02 14.41 3.83
CA GLU A 111 -6.26 14.92 4.42
C GLU A 111 -6.75 16.16 3.66
N GLN A 112 -8.02 16.17 3.24
CA GLN A 112 -8.68 17.36 2.71
C GLN A 112 -9.32 18.15 3.86
N GLN A 113 -8.91 19.39 4.05
CA GLN A 113 -9.41 20.27 5.11
C GLN A 113 -10.66 21.06 4.65
N ASP A 114 -10.62 21.57 3.42
CA ASP A 114 -11.71 22.32 2.81
C ASP A 114 -11.72 22.12 1.27
N VAL A 115 -12.37 23.01 0.51
CA VAL A 115 -12.48 22.91 -0.94
C VAL A 115 -11.11 22.96 -1.66
N ASP A 116 -10.13 23.66 -1.09
CA ASP A 116 -8.81 23.88 -1.68
C ASP A 116 -7.63 23.58 -0.72
N GLY A 117 -7.89 23.20 0.53
CA GLY A 117 -6.88 22.95 1.57
C GLY A 117 -6.52 21.48 1.76
N TRP A 118 -5.22 21.20 1.77
CA TRP A 118 -4.65 19.85 1.86
C TRP A 118 -3.63 19.77 3.00
N LYS A 119 -3.61 18.64 3.70
CA LYS A 119 -2.71 18.38 4.83
C LYS A 119 -2.13 16.96 4.73
N ALA A 120 -0.89 16.79 5.18
CA ALA A 120 -0.28 15.48 5.30
C ALA A 120 -0.99 14.60 6.36
N SER A 121 -1.33 13.38 5.98
CA SER A 121 -1.69 12.30 6.90
C SER A 121 -0.42 11.58 7.40
N PRO A 122 -0.51 10.68 8.40
CA PRO A 122 0.62 9.82 8.78
C PRO A 122 1.19 9.04 7.59
N LEU A 123 0.33 8.53 6.72
CA LEU A 123 0.73 7.80 5.51
C LEU A 123 1.44 8.70 4.50
N THR A 124 1.11 10.01 4.42
CA THR A 124 1.85 10.95 3.57
C THR A 124 3.32 10.97 3.93
N LYS A 125 3.67 10.94 5.22
CA LYS A 125 5.06 11.05 5.67
C LYS A 125 5.87 9.83 5.25
N GLU A 126 5.30 8.64 5.39
CA GLU A 126 5.92 7.39 4.93
C GLU A 126 6.12 7.38 3.40
N LEU A 127 5.18 7.95 2.65
CA LEU A 127 5.20 7.94 1.18
C LEU A 127 5.94 9.12 0.56
N ALA A 128 6.26 10.17 1.32
CA ALA A 128 6.91 11.38 0.83
C ALA A 128 8.42 11.23 0.57
N GLU A 129 8.98 10.04 0.82
CA GLU A 129 10.36 9.69 0.54
C GLU A 129 10.46 8.97 -0.83
N PRO A 130 10.63 9.70 -1.96
CA PRO A 130 10.57 9.13 -3.31
C PRO A 130 11.68 8.11 -3.61
N ASP A 131 12.75 8.12 -2.80
CA ASP A 131 13.93 7.27 -2.98
C ASP A 131 13.91 6.00 -2.13
N LYS A 132 12.99 5.88 -1.16
CA LYS A 132 12.83 4.63 -0.41
C LYS A 132 11.98 3.65 -1.21
N THR A 133 12.58 2.52 -1.55
CA THR A 133 11.85 1.36 -2.03
C THR A 133 11.04 0.74 -0.87
N LEU A 134 10.08 -0.12 -1.21
CA LEU A 134 9.38 -0.94 -0.21
C LEU A 134 10.36 -1.73 0.68
N PHE A 135 11.50 -2.17 0.13
CA PHE A 135 12.51 -2.91 0.89
C PHE A 135 13.31 -2.01 1.83
N ASP A 136 13.57 -0.75 1.44
CA ASP A 136 14.18 0.23 2.33
C ASP A 136 13.23 0.54 3.51
N TRP A 137 11.93 0.65 3.24
CA TRP A 137 10.92 0.82 4.29
C TRP A 137 10.87 -0.36 5.27
N TYR A 138 10.95 -1.61 4.78
CA TYR A 138 11.05 -2.78 5.66
C TYR A 138 12.34 -2.81 6.49
N GLY A 139 13.42 -2.20 6.02
CA GLY A 139 14.65 -2.03 6.80
C GLY A 139 14.41 -1.23 8.09
N ASP A 140 13.52 -0.23 8.02
CA ASP A 140 13.14 0.62 9.15
C ASP A 140 11.97 0.03 9.98
N HIS A 141 11.24 -0.97 9.45
CA HIS A 141 10.02 -1.55 10.03
C HIS A 141 10.05 -3.09 10.01
N LEU A 142 11.01 -3.67 10.73
CA LEU A 142 11.29 -5.12 10.70
C LEU A 142 10.12 -5.98 11.21
N GLU A 143 9.29 -5.45 12.09
CA GLU A 143 8.07 -6.10 12.58
C GLU A 143 7.03 -6.34 11.46
N ASN A 144 7.04 -5.49 10.42
CA ASN A 144 6.18 -5.65 9.25
C ASN A 144 6.78 -6.61 8.20
N LEU A 145 8.12 -6.74 8.17
CA LEU A 145 8.80 -7.64 7.25
C LEU A 145 8.40 -9.10 7.47
N ALA A 146 8.15 -9.50 8.72
CA ALA A 146 7.70 -10.86 9.04
C ALA A 146 6.38 -11.24 8.34
N PHE A 147 5.42 -10.31 8.28
CA PHE A 147 4.15 -10.54 7.57
C PHE A 147 4.36 -10.68 6.06
N PHE A 148 5.18 -9.82 5.47
CA PHE A 148 5.53 -9.89 4.05
C PHE A 148 6.24 -11.19 3.69
N MET A 149 7.22 -11.59 4.51
CA MET A 149 7.93 -12.87 4.38
C MET A 149 6.99 -14.07 4.49
N GLY A 150 5.91 -13.98 5.27
CA GLY A 150 4.86 -15.01 5.36
C GLY A 150 3.97 -15.10 4.12
N PHE A 151 3.78 -14.00 3.37
CA PHE A 151 2.96 -13.97 2.16
C PHE A 151 3.71 -14.46 0.90
N LEU A 152 5.02 -14.21 0.82
CA LEU A 152 5.85 -14.62 -0.32
C LEU A 152 5.80 -16.13 -0.64
N PRO A 153 5.73 -17.06 0.34
CA PRO A 153 5.50 -18.48 0.09
C PRO A 153 4.11 -18.80 -0.48
N VAL A 154 3.10 -18.00 -0.18
CA VAL A 154 1.69 -18.23 -0.56
C VAL A 154 1.45 -17.89 -2.04
N ALA A 155 2.29 -17.04 -2.64
CA ALA A 155 2.15 -16.58 -4.02
C ALA A 155 2.26 -17.67 -5.10
N ARG A 156 2.47 -18.95 -4.73
CA ARG A 156 2.40 -20.08 -5.65
C ARG A 156 1.46 -21.15 -5.09
N SER A 157 0.23 -21.20 -5.64
CA SER A 157 -0.72 -22.26 -5.36
C SER A 157 -0.07 -23.65 -5.54
N PRO A 158 -0.27 -24.62 -4.64
CA PRO A 158 0.21 -26.00 -4.82
C PRO A 158 -0.27 -26.66 -6.11
N LYS A 159 -1.33 -26.12 -6.73
CA LYS A 159 -1.93 -26.62 -7.97
C LYS A 159 -1.45 -25.89 -9.23
N ALA A 160 -0.68 -24.82 -9.09
CA ALA A 160 -0.12 -24.12 -10.24
C ALA A 160 1.04 -24.92 -10.82
N ARG A 161 1.07 -25.09 -12.15
CA ARG A 161 2.21 -25.69 -12.84
C ARG A 161 3.46 -24.86 -12.56
N LYS A 162 4.47 -25.47 -11.97
CA LYS A 162 5.75 -24.86 -11.65
C LYS A 162 6.72 -25.09 -12.81
N TRP A 163 7.77 -24.29 -12.88
CA TRP A 163 8.82 -24.51 -13.87
C TRP A 163 9.57 -25.84 -13.64
N ILE A 164 9.59 -26.35 -12.40
CA ILE A 164 10.14 -27.67 -12.09
C ILE A 164 9.35 -28.80 -12.75
N ASP A 165 8.06 -28.59 -13.04
CA ASP A 165 7.22 -29.57 -13.74
C ASP A 165 7.45 -29.56 -15.27
N SER A 166 8.57 -29.00 -15.72
CA SER A 166 9.02 -28.99 -17.12
C SER A 166 10.28 -29.83 -17.28
N ASP A 167 10.79 -29.94 -18.50
CA ASP A 167 12.05 -30.60 -18.83
C ASP A 167 13.29 -29.75 -18.49
N LEU A 168 13.12 -28.49 -18.07
CA LEU A 168 14.21 -27.59 -17.73
C LEU A 168 15.19 -28.15 -16.67
N PRO A 169 14.75 -28.82 -15.58
CA PRO A 169 15.67 -29.37 -14.58
C PRO A 169 16.63 -30.41 -15.18
N ASP A 170 16.11 -31.31 -16.03
CA ASP A 170 16.91 -32.33 -16.71
C ASP A 170 17.88 -31.70 -17.70
N VAL A 171 17.43 -30.66 -18.43
CA VAL A 171 18.28 -29.91 -19.36
C VAL A 171 19.41 -29.19 -18.59
N VAL A 172 19.14 -28.61 -17.43
CA VAL A 172 20.15 -27.96 -16.60
C VAL A 172 21.14 -28.97 -16.03
N ALA A 173 20.65 -30.10 -15.49
CA ALA A 173 21.50 -31.18 -14.98
C ALA A 173 22.42 -31.76 -16.05
N SER A 174 21.93 -31.89 -17.29
CA SER A 174 22.72 -32.41 -18.42
C SER A 174 23.92 -31.52 -18.81
N LYS A 175 23.96 -30.27 -18.35
CA LYS A 175 25.05 -29.33 -18.62
C LYS A 175 26.16 -29.36 -17.58
N ALA A 176 26.01 -30.15 -16.51
CA ALA A 176 27.05 -30.36 -15.50
C ALA A 176 28.30 -30.97 -16.14
N ARG A 177 29.47 -30.38 -15.88
CA ARG A 177 30.79 -30.80 -16.38
C ARG A 177 31.65 -31.43 -15.28
N GLY A 178 31.24 -31.33 -14.02
CA GLY A 178 31.96 -31.88 -12.88
C GLY A 178 31.16 -31.81 -11.58
N PRO A 179 31.68 -32.43 -10.51
CA PRO A 179 31.01 -32.48 -9.20
C PRO A 179 30.92 -31.12 -8.50
N ASP A 180 31.75 -30.15 -8.89
CA ASP A 180 31.80 -28.81 -8.28
C ASP A 180 31.00 -27.76 -9.07
N ASP A 181 30.31 -28.18 -10.14
CA ASP A 181 29.55 -27.25 -10.98
C ASP A 181 28.27 -26.77 -10.26
N VAL A 182 28.05 -25.46 -10.31
CA VAL A 182 26.83 -24.84 -9.79
C VAL A 182 25.72 -24.96 -10.82
N LEU A 183 24.71 -25.79 -10.53
CA LEU A 183 23.57 -26.04 -11.40
C LEU A 183 22.44 -25.03 -11.24
N PHE A 184 22.30 -24.44 -10.05
CA PHE A 184 21.22 -23.53 -9.72
C PHE A 184 21.63 -22.52 -8.66
N VAL A 185 21.24 -21.26 -8.86
CA VAL A 185 21.42 -20.17 -7.89
C VAL A 185 20.07 -19.46 -7.72
N ASP A 186 19.48 -19.56 -6.54
CA ASP A 186 18.18 -18.96 -6.21
C ASP A 186 18.35 -17.51 -5.74
N ILE A 187 18.61 -16.59 -6.69
CA ILE A 187 18.80 -15.17 -6.37
C ILE A 187 17.46 -14.58 -5.93
N GLY A 188 17.34 -14.20 -4.64
CA GLY A 188 16.10 -13.69 -4.08
C GLY A 188 15.06 -14.78 -3.75
N GLY A 189 15.49 -16.03 -3.53
CA GLY A 189 14.63 -17.19 -3.28
C GLY A 189 13.80 -17.15 -1.98
N ASN A 190 13.99 -16.13 -1.13
CA ASN A 190 13.40 -16.02 0.20
C ASN A 190 13.63 -17.30 1.03
N VAL A 191 12.57 -18.03 1.41
CA VAL A 191 12.65 -19.27 2.19
C VAL A 191 13.12 -20.48 1.38
N GLY A 192 13.50 -20.30 0.11
CA GLY A 192 14.08 -21.35 -0.74
C GLY A 192 13.06 -22.35 -1.27
N ASN A 193 11.80 -21.93 -1.49
CA ASN A 193 10.75 -22.84 -1.98
C ASN A 193 11.13 -23.53 -3.31
N GLN A 194 11.86 -22.84 -4.19
CA GLN A 194 12.31 -23.42 -5.46
C GLN A 194 13.44 -24.43 -5.26
N TRP A 195 14.35 -24.14 -4.33
CA TRP A 195 15.38 -25.07 -3.90
C TRP A 195 14.78 -26.37 -3.35
N PHE A 196 13.78 -26.28 -2.47
CA PHE A 196 13.11 -27.48 -1.95
C PHE A 196 12.35 -28.27 -3.02
N ASP A 197 11.83 -27.61 -4.04
CA ASP A 197 11.17 -28.30 -5.15
C ASP A 197 12.16 -29.02 -6.08
N LEU A 198 13.40 -28.53 -6.20
CA LEU A 198 14.48 -29.19 -6.95
C LEU A 198 15.06 -30.45 -6.26
N GLN A 199 14.83 -30.61 -4.96
CA GLN A 199 15.35 -31.75 -4.19
C GLN A 199 14.42 -32.97 -4.16
N LYS A 200 13.22 -32.85 -4.74
CA LYS A 200 12.21 -33.92 -4.77
C LYS A 200 12.37 -34.78 -6.02
#